data_AF-A0A8T4MBR6-F1
#
_entry.id   AF-A0A8T4MBR6-F1
#
_cell.length_a   1.000
_cell.length_b   1.000
_cell.length_c   1.000
_cell.angle_alpha   90.00
_cell.angle_beta   90.00
_cell.angle_gamma   90.00
#
_symmetry.space_group_name_H-M   'P 1'
#
loop_
_entity.id
_entity.type
_entity.pdbx_description
1 polymer ?
#
loop_
_entity_poly.entity_id
_entity_poly.type
_entity_poly.pdbx_seq_one_letter_code
_entity_poly.pdbx_strand_id
1 'polypeptide(L)' 'MEKTTIQINTRTLQLLKKLKQELEAKSYEETINKLAIERTKKSIAGFLGKKYGKLSRKRILKDLRDEDDRF' A
#
# COMPACT_ATOMS: atom_id res chain seq x y z
N MET A 1 13.70 -19.55 -13.90
CA MET A 1 12.94 -18.28 -13.91
C MET A 1 12.98 -17.73 -15.32
N GLU A 2 11.82 -17.60 -15.95
CA GLU A 2 11.72 -16.88 -17.22
C GLU A 2 12.06 -15.40 -16.99
N LYS A 3 12.77 -14.80 -17.95
CA LYS A 3 13.22 -13.41 -17.88
C LYS A 3 12.75 -12.69 -19.13
N THR A 4 12.15 -11.52 -18.93
CA THR A 4 11.72 -10.63 -20.00
C THR A 4 12.38 -9.28 -19.81
N THR A 5 12.84 -8.66 -20.90
CA THR A 5 13.40 -7.31 -20.86
C THR A 5 12.34 -6.31 -21.28
N ILE A 6 12.20 -5.22 -20.50
CA ILE A 6 11.34 -4.09 -20.84
C ILE A 6 12.20 -2.88 -21.16
N GLN A 7 11.74 -2.05 -22.10
CA GLN A 7 12.33 -0.75 -22.37
C GLN A 7 11.62 0.32 -21.56
N ILE A 8 12.38 1.17 -20.88
CA ILE A 8 11.86 2.30 -20.11
C ILE A 8 12.71 3.54 -20.38
N ASN A 9 12.10 4.71 -20.20
CA ASN A 9 12.82 5.98 -20.27
C ASN A 9 13.86 6.08 -19.15
N THR A 10 15.02 6.68 -19.45
CA THR A 10 16.09 7.01 -18.50
C THR A 10 15.58 7.73 -17.25
N ARG A 11 14.64 8.67 -17.40
CA ARG A 11 14.03 9.38 -16.27
C ARG A 11 13.26 8.45 -15.35
N THR A 12 12.53 7.48 -15.92
CA THR A 12 11.80 6.45 -15.18
C THR A 12 12.77 5.54 -14.42
N LEU A 13 13.88 5.16 -15.05
CA LEU A 13 14.93 4.37 -14.39
C LEU A 13 15.55 5.13 -13.21
N GLN A 14 15.83 6.42 -13.34
CA GLN A 14 16.35 7.24 -12.24
C GLN A 14 15.37 7.32 -11.08
N LEU A 15 14.07 7.48 -11.37
CA LEU A 15 13.03 7.47 -10.34
C LEU A 15 12.98 6.12 -9.61
N LEU A 16 13.01 5.01 -10.35
CA LEU A 16 13.05 3.65 -9.78
C LEU A 16 14.27 3.42 -8.89
N LYS A 17 15.45 3.95 -9.26
CA LYS A 17 16.66 3.89 -8.43
C LYS A 17 16.49 4.62 -7.10
N LYS A 18 15.93 5.83 -7.13
CA LYS A 18 15.66 6.60 -5.90
C LYS A 18 14.66 5.87 -5.00
N LEU A 19 13.54 5.43 -5.57
CA LEU A 19 12.51 4.69 -4.84
C LEU A 19 13.03 3.38 -4.25
N LYS A 20 13.92 2.68 -4.95
CA LYS A 20 14.58 1.47 -4.42
C LYS A 20 15.38 1.78 -3.15
N GLN A 21 16.10 2.90 -3.13
CA GLN A 21 16.88 3.34 -1.96
C GLN A 21 15.95 3.76 -0.82
N GLU A 22 14.95 4.58 -1.10
CA GLU A 22 13.99 5.07 -0.10
C GLU A 22 13.18 3.95 0.56
N LEU A 23 12.81 2.92 -0.21
CA LEU A 23 12.03 1.77 0.27
C LEU A 23 12.89 0.59 0.74
N GLU A 24 14.21 0.78 0.79
CA GLU A 24 15.22 -0.24 1.14
C GLU A 24 14.96 -1.59 0.43
N ALA A 25 14.57 -1.52 -0.85
CA ALA A 25 14.18 -2.70 -1.61
C ALA A 25 15.40 -3.40 -2.22
N LYS A 26 15.40 -4.73 -2.23
CA LYS A 26 16.51 -5.56 -2.74
C LYS A 26 16.54 -5.56 -4.27
N SER A 27 15.37 -5.58 -4.91
CA SER A 27 15.21 -5.58 -6.38
C SER A 27 14.21 -4.53 -6.86
N TYR A 28 14.22 -4.24 -8.17
CA TYR A 28 13.22 -3.36 -8.79
C TYR A 28 11.81 -3.96 -8.77
N GLU A 29 11.68 -5.28 -8.87
CA GLU A 29 10.39 -5.97 -8.72
C GLU A 29 9.81 -5.75 -7.32
N GLU A 30 10.65 -5.87 -6.29
CA GLU A 30 10.24 -5.59 -4.91
C GLU A 30 9.81 -4.12 -4.74
N THR A 31 10.54 -3.18 -5.35
CA THR A 31 10.15 -1.76 -5.38
C THR A 31 8.77 -1.56 -6.00
N ILE A 32 8.52 -2.17 -7.17
CA ILE A 32 7.23 -2.07 -7.89
C ILE A 32 6.09 -2.65 -7.04
N ASN A 33 6.31 -3.81 -6.44
CA ASN A 33 5.31 -4.45 -5.58
C ASN A 33 4.98 -3.61 -4.35
N LYS A 34 5.98 -3.06 -3.66
CA LYS A 34 5.79 -2.15 -2.52
C LYS A 34 4.96 -0.92 -2.93
N LEU A 35 5.26 -0.30 -4.07
CA LEU A 35 4.51 0.86 -4.59
C LEU A 35 3.04 0.52 -4.93
N ALA A 36 2.80 -0.65 -5.53
CA ALA A 36 1.45 -1.10 -5.86
C ALA A 36 0.61 -1.33 -4.60
N ILE A 37 1.22 -1.93 -3.56
CA ILE A 37 0.59 -2.14 -2.25
C ILE A 37 0.27 -0.80 -1.58
N GLU A 38 1.20 0.16 -1.57
CA GLU A 38 0.96 1.48 -0.98
C GLU A 38 -0.18 2.25 -1.65
N ARG A 39 -0.25 2.23 -2.98
CA ARG A 39 -1.37 2.82 -3.73
C ARG A 39 -2.69 2.18 -3.34
N THR A 40 -2.71 0.86 -3.20
CA THR A 40 -3.91 0.11 -2.81
C THR A 40 -4.34 0.47 -1.39
N LYS A 41 -3.39 0.56 -0.44
CA LYS A 41 -3.66 1.01 0.94
C LYS A 41 -4.24 2.42 1.01
N LYS A 42 -3.70 3.38 0.24
CA LYS A 42 -4.24 4.75 0.18
C LYS A 42 -5.65 4.77 -0.41
N SER A 43 -5.94 3.94 -1.41
CA SER A 43 -7.27 3.80 -2.01
C SER A 43 -8.27 3.20 -1.03
N ILE A 44 -7.87 2.15 -0.30
CA ILE A 44 -8.70 1.52 0.75
C ILE A 44 -8.94 2.51 1.90
N ALA A 45 -7.91 3.21 2.39
CA ALA A 45 -8.08 4.22 3.44
C ALA A 45 -9.01 5.36 3.00
N GLY A 46 -8.94 5.80 1.75
CA GLY A 46 -9.86 6.78 1.18
C GLY A 46 -11.29 6.25 1.01
N PHE A 47 -11.44 4.99 0.60
CA PHE A 47 -12.74 4.33 0.47
C PHE A 47 -13.39 4.10 1.84
N LEU A 48 -12.63 3.61 2.82
CA LEU A 48 -13.09 3.44 4.19
C LEU A 48 -13.38 4.80 4.83
N GLY A 49 -12.55 5.81 4.62
CA GLY A 49 -12.79 7.18 5.09
C GLY A 49 -14.06 7.79 4.50
N LYS A 50 -14.39 7.53 3.23
CA LYS A 50 -15.63 8.01 2.59
C LYS A 50 -16.87 7.19 2.99
N LYS A 51 -16.73 5.87 3.14
CA LYS A 51 -17.85 4.96 3.42
C LYS A 51 -18.18 4.88 4.93
N TYR A 52 -17.16 4.96 5.79
CA TYR A 52 -17.28 4.91 7.24
C TYR A 52 -17.07 6.27 7.92
N GLY A 53 -16.67 7.32 7.20
CA GLY A 53 -16.60 8.68 7.76
C GLY A 53 -17.94 9.24 8.26
N LYS A 54 -19.08 8.63 7.86
CA LYS A 54 -20.41 8.91 8.42
C LYS A 54 -20.86 7.92 9.51
N LEU A 55 -20.21 6.76 9.61
CA LEU A 55 -20.42 5.81 10.69
C LEU A 55 -19.40 6.13 11.76
N SER A 56 -19.78 7.09 12.62
CA SER A 56 -19.13 7.49 13.86
C SER A 56 -18.09 6.47 14.33
N ARG A 57 -16.82 6.91 14.38
CA ARG A 57 -15.65 6.19 14.88
C ARG A 57 -15.92 5.42 16.20
N LYS A 58 -16.93 5.84 16.97
CA LYS A 58 -17.45 5.14 18.16
C LYS A 58 -18.05 3.75 17.89
N ARG A 59 -18.71 3.49 16.74
CA ARG A 59 -19.28 2.15 16.46
C ARG A 59 -18.18 1.15 16.13
N ILE A 60 -17.22 1.52 15.29
CA ILE A 60 -16.10 0.65 14.95
C ILE A 60 -15.25 0.32 16.18
N LEU A 61 -14.98 1.32 17.03
CA LEU A 61 -14.28 1.10 18.31
C LEU A 61 -15.09 0.30 19.33
N LYS A 62 -16.43 0.31 19.25
CA LYS A 62 -17.31 -0.50 20.10
C LYS A 62 -17.32 -1.96 19.63
N ASP A 63 -17.48 -2.18 18.33
CA ASP A 63 -17.50 -3.52 17.75
C ASP A 63 -16.16 -4.25 17.94
N LEU A 64 -15.03 -3.52 17.86
CA LEU A 64 -13.69 -4.07 18.16
C LEU A 64 -13.49 -4.40 19.66
N ARG A 65 -14.11 -3.63 20.56
CA ARG A 65 -14.01 -3.85 22.02
C ARG A 65 -14.90 -5.02 22.48
N ASP A 66 -16.06 -5.20 21.86
CA ASP A 66 -17.00 -6.28 22.17
C ASP A 66 -16.55 -7.64 21.58
N GLU A 67 -15.48 -7.67 20.76
CA GLU A 67 -14.83 -8.88 20.24
C GLU A 67 -13.72 -9.40 21.18
N ASP A 68 -12.94 -8.51 21.80
CA ASP A 68 -11.90 -8.87 22.78
C ASP A 68 -12.48 -9.36 24.13
N ASP A 69 -13.71 -8.96 24.49
CA ASP A 69 -14.38 -9.39 25.73
C ASP A 69 -15.01 -10.81 25.64
N ARG A 70 -14.86 -11.53 24.52
CA ARG A 70 -15.40 -12.90 24.31
C ARG A 70 -14.35 -14.02 24.35
N PHE A 71 -13.10 -13.72 24.70
CA PHE A 71 -12.04 -14.70 24.94
C PHE A 71 -11.38 -14.52 26.29
#